data_AF-A0A815HM99-F1
#
_entry.id   AF-A0A815HM99-F1
#
_cell.length_a   1.000
_cell.length_b   1.000
_cell.length_c   1.000
_cell.angle_alpha   90.00
_cell.angle_beta   90.00
_cell.angle_gamma   90.00
#
_symmetry.space_group_name_H-M   'P 1'
#
loop_
_entity.id
_entity.type
_entity.pdbx_description
1 polymer ?
#
loop_
_entity_poly.entity_id
_entity_poly.type
_entity_poly.pdbx_seq_one_letter_code
_entity_poly.pdbx_strand_id
1 'polypeptide(L)'
;MDQKDIDEQNVSMFKNSLSVVSNPIVRTKKCFQVPMQVNFCCFCQVHLSNSSVVIPSVARLDLFVEHDAYVHPQQKGCFHHLKGTRLDPDIITDTSQYEPAILTSEEAADLLFQLKNEIKSKRNRSLLDNPLMDNEDLKTWTGWEKSNLLAMQRTVLDSKAMRDSQHRTISDALIMFWVKLKTNLAYGQTGTLFNYDLSAEDRGKRVAESCDAIMDVLRKYFVPNYLGFSHLTERQAFAHDTTYSKIFLEME
;
A
#
# COMPACT_ATOMS: atom_id res chain seq x y z
N MET A 1 -0.78 65.67 30.74
CA MET A 1 -0.18 64.37 30.38
C MET A 1 -1.33 63.57 29.84
N ASP A 2 -1.46 63.57 28.52
CA ASP A 2 -2.70 63.22 27.83
C ASP A 2 -2.85 61.70 27.76
N GLN A 3 -4.09 61.22 27.82
CA GLN A 3 -4.45 59.80 27.79
C GLN A 3 -3.84 59.06 26.57
N LYS A 4 -3.55 59.79 25.49
CA LYS A 4 -2.86 59.31 24.28
C LYS A 4 -1.41 58.87 24.54
N ASP A 5 -0.68 59.55 25.43
CA ASP A 5 0.72 59.23 25.72
C ASP A 5 0.85 57.93 26.55
N ILE A 6 -0.17 57.65 27.38
CA ILE A 6 -0.27 56.42 28.17
C ILE A 6 -0.61 55.23 27.27
N ASP A 7 -1.51 55.41 26.30
CA ASP A 7 -1.88 54.37 25.35
C ASP A 7 -0.75 54.04 24.37
N GLU A 8 0.05 55.03 23.93
CA GLU A 8 1.22 54.78 23.08
C GLU A 8 2.37 54.09 23.84
N GLN A 9 2.58 54.42 25.13
CA GLN A 9 3.53 53.67 25.96
C GLN A 9 3.09 52.22 26.20
N ASN A 10 1.80 51.99 26.46
CA ASN A 10 1.25 50.65 26.66
C ASN A 10 1.29 49.80 25.38
N VAL A 11 1.04 50.38 24.21
CA VAL A 11 1.19 49.69 22.91
C VAL A 11 2.66 49.36 22.61
N SER A 12 3.61 50.23 23.00
CA SER A 12 5.05 49.93 22.86
C SER A 12 5.53 48.83 23.83
N MET A 13 4.99 48.78 25.06
CA MET A 13 5.26 47.73 26.04
C MET A 13 4.63 46.37 25.64
N PHE A 14 3.44 46.37 25.03
CA PHE A 14 2.80 45.16 24.51
C PHE A 14 3.45 44.63 23.22
N LYS A 15 4.03 45.50 22.38
CA LYS A 15 4.78 45.07 21.20
C LYS A 15 6.15 44.48 21.55
N ASN A 16 6.77 44.93 22.64
CA ASN A 16 8.07 44.40 23.09
C ASN A 16 7.97 43.08 23.88
N SER A 17 6.78 42.72 24.36
CA SER A 17 6.53 41.46 25.09
C SER A 17 6.07 40.29 24.20
N LEU A 18 5.94 40.50 22.88
CA LEU A 18 5.82 39.42 21.88
C LEU A 18 7.19 38.90 21.40
N SER A 19 8.26 39.21 22.13
CA SER A 19 9.57 38.62 21.90
C SER A 19 9.56 37.14 22.30
N VAL A 20 9.76 36.30 21.28
CA VAL A 20 10.00 34.84 21.35
C VAL A 20 8.74 33.99 21.59
N VAL A 21 7.86 33.92 20.59
CA VAL A 21 7.12 32.66 20.37
C VAL A 21 8.15 31.63 19.90
N SER A 22 8.74 30.89 20.83
CA SER A 22 9.57 29.74 20.50
C SER A 22 8.68 28.74 19.77
N ASN A 23 9.00 28.45 18.50
CA ASN A 23 8.32 27.38 17.76
C ASN A 23 8.33 26.11 18.62
N PRO A 24 7.17 25.46 18.82
CA PRO A 24 7.10 24.30 19.68
C PRO A 24 8.00 23.20 19.12
N ILE A 25 8.87 22.65 19.97
CA ILE A 25 9.80 21.58 19.63
C ILE A 25 9.20 20.26 20.11
N VAL A 26 9.12 19.28 19.23
CA VAL A 26 8.68 17.93 19.52
C VAL A 26 9.92 17.06 19.76
N ARG A 27 10.06 16.55 20.98
CA ARG A 27 11.10 15.57 21.33
C ARG A 27 10.50 14.17 21.30
N THR A 28 11.06 13.31 20.48
CA THR A 28 10.66 11.91 20.41
C THR A 28 11.41 11.11 21.48
N LYS A 29 10.80 10.03 22.01
CA LYS A 29 11.45 9.15 23.01
C LYS A 29 12.03 7.86 22.43
N LYS A 30 11.52 7.45 21.27
CA LYS A 30 11.83 6.17 20.61
C LYS A 30 12.09 6.37 19.11
N CYS A 31 12.48 7.59 18.73
CA CYS A 31 12.95 7.87 17.40
C CYS A 31 14.24 8.65 17.55
N PHE A 32 15.23 8.34 16.72
CA PHE A 32 16.57 8.85 16.88
C PHE A 32 16.99 9.69 15.69
N GLN A 33 17.62 10.83 15.97
CA GLN A 33 18.13 11.75 14.97
C GLN A 33 19.36 11.15 14.32
N VAL A 34 19.29 10.90 13.01
CA VAL A 34 20.47 10.60 12.23
C VAL A 34 21.33 11.87 12.16
N PRO A 35 22.61 11.83 12.58
CA PRO A 35 23.48 12.99 12.58
C PRO A 35 23.62 13.60 11.20
N MET A 36 23.55 14.92 11.11
CA MET A 36 23.68 15.60 9.82
C MET A 36 25.13 15.56 9.35
N GLN A 37 25.39 14.82 8.27
CA GLN A 37 26.72 14.69 7.69
C GLN A 37 26.70 15.22 6.25
N VAL A 38 27.52 16.24 5.99
CA VAL A 38 27.53 16.96 4.70
C VAL A 38 28.28 16.16 3.61
N ASN A 39 29.38 15.51 3.99
CA ASN A 39 30.31 14.85 3.07
C ASN A 39 30.31 13.32 3.19
N PHE A 40 29.47 12.75 4.06
CA PHE A 40 29.45 11.31 4.33
C PHE A 40 28.03 10.78 4.21
N CYS A 41 27.93 9.53 3.76
CA CYS A 41 26.65 8.85 3.73
C CYS A 41 26.19 8.58 5.16
N CYS A 42 24.94 8.92 5.47
CA CYS A 42 24.39 8.73 6.80
C CYS A 42 24.19 7.26 7.24
N PHE A 43 24.46 6.28 6.35
CA PHE A 43 24.31 4.85 6.65
C PHE A 43 25.66 4.16 6.77
N CYS A 44 26.51 4.26 5.74
CA CYS A 44 27.81 3.59 5.72
C CYS A 44 28.99 4.47 6.13
N GLN A 45 28.76 5.76 6.39
CA GLN A 45 29.81 6.75 6.70
C GLN A 45 30.91 6.86 5.63
N VAL A 46 30.67 6.33 4.41
CA VAL A 46 31.58 6.47 3.28
C VAL A 46 31.47 7.89 2.72
N HIS A 47 32.61 8.47 2.36
CA HIS A 47 32.67 9.79 1.77
C HIS A 47 31.84 9.86 0.48
N LEU A 48 30.95 10.83 0.40
CA LEU A 48 30.09 11.07 -0.75
C LEU A 48 30.92 11.75 -1.85
N SER A 49 31.17 11.03 -2.94
CA SER A 49 31.67 11.61 -4.19
C SER A 49 30.55 12.36 -4.94
N ASN A 50 30.84 12.95 -6.09
CA ASN A 50 29.89 13.72 -6.91
C ASN A 50 28.56 13.00 -7.24
N SER A 51 28.48 11.69 -7.03
CA SER A 51 27.29 10.85 -7.15
C SER A 51 26.51 10.71 -5.82
N SER A 52 26.29 11.80 -5.10
CA SER A 52 25.45 11.81 -3.88
C SER A 52 24.00 12.14 -4.21
N VAL A 53 23.04 11.54 -3.51
CA VAL A 53 21.62 11.87 -3.66
C VAL A 53 21.04 12.34 -2.34
N VAL A 54 20.21 13.38 -2.42
CA VAL A 54 19.37 13.81 -1.29
C VAL A 54 18.34 12.73 -1.04
N ILE A 55 18.27 12.24 0.20
CA ILE A 55 17.43 11.09 0.53
C ILE A 55 15.95 11.45 0.27
N PRO A 56 15.27 10.72 -0.63
CA PRO A 56 13.88 11.01 -0.98
C PRO A 56 12.97 10.97 0.25
N SER A 57 11.88 11.75 0.25
CA SER A 57 10.89 11.77 1.34
C SER A 57 10.38 10.37 1.68
N VAL A 58 10.16 9.56 0.66
CA VAL A 58 9.67 8.19 0.78
C VAL A 58 10.68 7.30 1.54
N ALA A 59 11.95 7.31 1.16
CA ALA A 59 13.00 6.58 1.88
C ALA A 59 13.21 7.10 3.31
N ARG A 60 13.03 8.41 3.56
CA ARG A 60 13.06 8.97 4.92
C ARG A 60 11.90 8.46 5.79
N LEU A 61 10.74 8.25 5.19
CA LEU A 61 9.59 7.67 5.86
C LEU A 61 9.79 6.18 6.14
N ASP A 62 10.41 5.43 5.21
CA ASP A 62 10.79 4.03 5.43
C ASP A 62 11.73 3.92 6.65
N LEU A 63 12.76 4.75 6.75
CA LEU A 63 13.65 4.82 7.91
C LEU A 63 12.93 5.14 9.22
N PHE A 64 11.97 6.06 9.17
CA PHE A 64 11.20 6.41 10.34
C PHE A 64 10.32 5.23 10.82
N VAL A 65 9.71 4.49 9.89
CA VAL A 65 8.76 3.41 10.20
C VAL A 65 9.47 2.09 10.54
N GLU A 66 10.56 1.76 9.85
CA GLU A 66 11.21 0.45 9.92
C GLU A 66 12.42 0.44 10.86
N HIS A 67 13.02 1.61 11.11
CA HIS A 67 14.31 1.72 11.81
C HIS A 67 14.31 2.72 12.97
N ASP A 68 13.16 3.29 13.34
CA ASP A 68 13.04 4.32 14.37
C ASP A 68 13.98 5.52 14.13
N ALA A 69 14.34 5.81 12.88
CA ALA A 69 15.35 6.80 12.52
C ALA A 69 14.75 8.00 11.79
N TYR A 70 14.97 9.20 12.31
CA TYR A 70 14.59 10.45 11.63
C TYR A 70 15.78 11.05 10.89
N VAL A 71 15.55 11.33 9.60
CA VAL A 71 16.54 11.92 8.71
C VAL A 71 16.09 13.30 8.24
N HIS A 72 16.99 14.29 8.40
CA HIS A 72 16.72 15.65 7.96
C HIS A 72 16.52 15.74 6.43
N PRO A 73 15.60 16.58 5.91
CA PRO A 73 15.29 16.65 4.48
C PRO A 73 16.47 16.90 3.53
N GLN A 74 17.51 17.57 4.02
CA GLN A 74 18.70 17.90 3.23
C GLN A 74 19.81 16.85 3.34
N GLN A 75 19.60 15.79 4.12
CA GLN A 75 20.60 14.75 4.32
C GLN A 75 20.85 13.99 3.02
N LYS A 76 22.13 13.73 2.75
CA LYS A 76 22.57 12.99 1.58
C LYS A 76 22.91 11.55 1.95
N GLY A 77 22.64 10.65 1.00
CA GLY A 77 23.02 9.24 1.05
C GLY A 77 23.75 8.83 -0.22
N CYS A 78 24.43 7.68 -0.16
CA CYS A 78 24.97 7.05 -1.36
C CYS A 78 23.89 6.19 -2.04
N PHE A 79 24.02 5.99 -3.34
CA PHE A 79 23.07 5.20 -4.14
C PHE A 79 22.96 3.72 -3.70
N HIS A 80 23.98 3.18 -3.04
CA HIS A 80 23.97 1.78 -2.60
C HIS A 80 22.89 1.47 -1.56
N HIS A 81 22.38 2.47 -0.84
CA HIS A 81 21.33 2.29 0.17
C HIS A 81 19.93 2.65 -0.34
N LEU A 82 19.82 2.99 -1.62
CA LEU A 82 18.56 3.40 -2.24
C LEU A 82 18.25 2.49 -3.44
N LYS A 83 17.10 1.81 -3.37
CA LYS A 83 16.52 1.12 -4.53
C LYS A 83 15.47 2.05 -5.16
N GLY A 84 15.94 2.88 -6.09
CA GLY A 84 15.11 3.93 -6.71
C GLY A 84 14.81 5.07 -5.73
N THR A 85 13.55 5.22 -5.33
CA THR A 85 13.11 6.25 -4.35
C THR A 85 12.91 5.70 -2.93
N ARG A 86 13.05 4.38 -2.76
CA ARG A 86 12.85 3.65 -1.50
C ARG A 86 14.20 3.25 -0.89
N LEU A 87 14.17 2.98 0.40
CA LEU A 87 15.29 2.41 1.13
C LEU A 87 15.58 0.98 0.64
N ASP A 88 16.85 0.57 0.63
CA ASP A 88 17.18 -0.84 0.43
C ASP A 88 16.63 -1.67 1.61
N PRO A 89 15.78 -2.70 1.38
CA PRO A 89 15.22 -3.54 2.44
C PRO A 89 16.26 -4.25 3.32
N ASP A 90 17.46 -4.46 2.79
CA ASP A 90 18.53 -5.19 3.48
C ASP A 90 19.41 -4.27 4.34
N ILE A 91 19.05 -2.98 4.45
CA ILE A 91 19.83 -2.03 5.23
C ILE A 91 19.70 -2.32 6.72
N ILE A 92 20.84 -2.29 7.40
CA ILE A 92 20.89 -2.38 8.87
C ILE A 92 21.36 -1.02 9.36
N THR A 93 20.47 -0.29 10.02
CA THR A 93 20.81 0.95 10.69
C THR A 93 20.93 0.71 12.19
N ASP A 94 22.12 0.92 12.74
CA ASP A 94 22.31 0.95 14.19
C ASP A 94 21.95 2.34 14.72
N THR A 95 20.83 2.43 15.44
CA THR A 95 20.36 3.68 16.07
C THR A 95 20.79 3.81 17.53
N SER A 96 21.51 2.83 18.08
CA SER A 96 21.88 2.80 19.51
C SER A 96 22.77 3.97 19.94
N GLN A 97 23.49 4.57 18.99
CA GLN A 97 24.40 5.69 19.22
C GLN A 97 23.78 7.06 18.89
N TYR A 98 22.52 7.08 18.43
CA TYR A 98 21.86 8.30 18.01
C TYR A 98 21.09 8.94 19.16
N GLU A 99 21.08 10.27 19.16
CA GLU A 99 20.31 11.05 20.13
C GLU A 99 18.82 11.05 19.77
N PRO A 100 17.90 11.19 20.72
CA PRO A 100 16.48 11.29 20.42
C PRO A 100 16.16 12.44 19.46
N ALA A 101 15.26 12.20 18.50
CA ALA A 101 14.95 13.18 17.46
C ALA A 101 14.26 14.42 18.02
N ILE A 102 14.74 15.58 17.57
CA ILE A 102 14.24 16.90 17.93
C ILE A 102 13.67 17.52 16.66
N LEU A 103 12.35 17.62 16.59
CA LEU A 103 11.63 18.14 15.44
C LEU A 103 11.03 19.49 15.75
N THR A 104 11.04 20.38 14.76
CA THR A 104 10.17 21.56 14.78
C THR A 104 8.70 21.15 14.63
N SER A 105 7.79 22.04 14.99
CA SER A 105 6.36 21.83 14.79
C SER A 105 5.97 21.58 13.33
N GLU A 106 6.66 22.22 12.40
CA GLU A 106 6.43 22.03 10.95
C GLU A 106 6.90 20.66 10.49
N GLU A 107 8.13 20.25 10.87
CA GLU A 107 8.66 18.92 10.53
C GLU A 107 7.82 17.79 11.13
N ALA A 108 7.33 17.97 12.36
CA ALA A 108 6.44 17.01 13.00
C ALA A 108 5.08 16.93 12.29
N ALA A 109 4.51 18.07 11.88
CA ALA A 109 3.26 18.11 11.12
C ALA A 109 3.40 17.43 9.75
N ASP A 110 4.49 17.70 9.04
CA ASP A 110 4.81 17.08 7.75
C ASP A 110 5.00 15.57 7.87
N LEU A 111 5.68 15.12 8.92
CA LEU A 111 5.87 13.70 9.19
C LEU A 111 4.53 13.01 9.50
N LEU A 112 3.70 13.62 10.34
CA LEU A 112 2.35 13.11 10.63
C LEU A 112 1.47 13.07 9.38
N PHE A 113 1.58 14.06 8.50
CA PHE A 113 0.86 14.07 7.23
C PHE A 113 1.33 12.95 6.30
N GLN A 114 2.64 12.72 6.20
CA GLN A 114 3.23 11.62 5.44
C GLN A 114 2.80 10.25 5.99
N LEU A 115 2.86 10.05 7.31
CA LEU A 115 2.37 8.85 7.98
C LEU A 115 0.88 8.61 7.73
N LYS A 116 0.06 9.65 7.86
CA LYS A 116 -1.38 9.58 7.58
C LYS A 116 -1.65 9.13 6.14
N ASN A 117 -0.87 9.62 5.18
CA ASN A 117 -1.00 9.24 3.78
C ASN A 117 -0.53 7.80 3.54
N GLU A 118 0.56 7.36 4.17
CA GLU A 118 0.99 5.95 4.06
C GLU A 118 0.02 4.99 4.72
N ILE A 119 -0.55 5.32 5.89
CA ILE A 119 -1.59 4.52 6.54
C ILE A 119 -2.83 4.41 5.64
N LYS A 120 -3.27 5.51 5.04
CA LYS A 120 -4.36 5.50 4.06
C LYS A 120 -4.03 4.68 2.82
N SER A 121 -2.78 4.75 2.34
CA SER A 121 -2.33 3.99 1.19
C SER A 121 -2.37 2.49 1.49
N LYS A 122 -1.81 2.06 2.63
CA LYS A 122 -1.74 0.66 3.06
C LYS A 122 -3.10 0.06 3.40
N ARG A 123 -4.05 0.85 3.93
CA ARG A 123 -5.42 0.38 4.25
C ARG A 123 -6.19 -0.09 3.01
N ASN A 124 -5.82 0.37 1.81
CA ASN A 124 -6.55 0.13 0.57
C ASN A 124 -5.72 -0.59 -0.51
N ARG A 125 -4.56 -1.17 -0.18
CA ARG A 125 -3.79 -1.91 -1.21
C ARG A 125 -4.43 -3.27 -1.43
N SER A 126 -4.77 -3.53 -2.68
CA SER A 126 -5.15 -4.86 -3.11
C SER A 126 -4.00 -5.84 -2.92
N LEU A 127 -4.31 -7.10 -2.62
CA LEU A 127 -3.30 -8.16 -2.61
C LEU A 127 -2.60 -8.29 -3.98
N LEU A 128 -3.27 -7.96 -5.09
CA LEU A 128 -2.67 -7.93 -6.43
C LEU A 128 -1.64 -6.80 -6.61
N ASP A 129 -1.80 -5.71 -5.86
CA ASP A 129 -0.94 -4.52 -5.88
C ASP A 129 0.12 -4.54 -4.77
N ASN A 130 0.17 -5.63 -3.99
CA ASN A 130 1.17 -5.80 -2.95
C ASN A 130 2.52 -6.21 -3.60
N PRO A 131 3.56 -5.36 -3.54
CA PRO A 131 4.87 -5.66 -4.14
C PRO A 131 5.57 -6.83 -3.45
N LEU A 132 5.11 -7.24 -2.26
CA LEU A 132 5.66 -8.37 -1.51
C LEU A 132 5.06 -9.71 -1.92
N MET A 133 3.96 -9.74 -2.67
CA MET A 133 3.37 -11.00 -3.16
C MET A 133 3.93 -11.34 -4.53
N ASP A 134 4.75 -12.39 -4.59
CA ASP A 134 5.26 -12.90 -5.84
C ASP A 134 4.24 -13.83 -6.55
N ASN A 135 4.62 -14.36 -7.71
CA ASN A 135 3.74 -15.27 -8.46
C ASN A 135 3.50 -16.61 -7.75
N GLU A 136 4.46 -17.11 -6.98
CA GLU A 136 4.35 -18.35 -6.22
C GLU A 136 3.35 -18.18 -5.08
N ASP A 137 3.42 -17.06 -4.37
CA ASP A 137 2.47 -16.69 -3.32
C ASP A 137 1.06 -16.58 -3.89
N LEU A 138 0.88 -15.82 -4.97
CA LEU A 138 -0.44 -15.66 -5.60
C LEU A 138 -1.01 -16.99 -6.06
N LYS A 139 -0.17 -17.87 -6.64
CA LYS A 139 -0.59 -19.21 -7.06
C LYS A 139 -0.95 -20.10 -5.88
N THR A 140 -0.24 -19.98 -4.77
CA THR A 140 -0.54 -20.72 -3.53
C THR A 140 -1.90 -20.33 -2.97
N TRP A 141 -2.17 -19.02 -2.89
CA TRP A 141 -3.39 -18.49 -2.28
C TRP A 141 -4.62 -18.57 -3.19
N THR A 142 -4.46 -18.42 -4.50
CA THR A 142 -5.58 -18.32 -5.45
C THR A 142 -5.69 -19.51 -6.41
N GLY A 143 -4.62 -20.28 -6.59
CA GLY A 143 -4.50 -21.30 -7.64
C GLY A 143 -4.09 -20.74 -9.01
N TRP A 144 -3.96 -19.42 -9.15
CA TRP A 144 -3.74 -18.75 -10.43
C TRP A 144 -2.45 -17.93 -10.45
N GLU A 145 -1.81 -17.90 -11.61
CA GLU A 145 -0.71 -16.97 -11.88
C GLU A 145 -1.24 -15.53 -12.02
N LYS A 146 -0.40 -14.53 -11.71
CA LYS A 146 -0.80 -13.12 -11.75
C LYS A 146 -1.33 -12.70 -13.11
N SER A 147 -0.74 -13.19 -14.20
CA SER A 147 -1.19 -12.92 -15.58
C SER A 147 -2.65 -13.33 -15.81
N ASN A 148 -3.05 -14.50 -15.31
CA ASN A 148 -4.40 -15.03 -15.43
C ASN A 148 -5.39 -14.23 -14.57
N LEU A 149 -5.00 -13.88 -13.35
CA LEU A 149 -5.81 -13.03 -12.48
C LEU A 149 -6.04 -11.64 -13.10
N LEU A 150 -5.00 -11.04 -13.70
CA LEU A 150 -5.11 -9.76 -14.40
C LEU A 150 -6.02 -9.86 -15.64
N ALA A 151 -6.00 -10.98 -16.37
CA ALA A 151 -6.90 -11.20 -17.51
C ALA A 151 -8.36 -11.33 -17.07
N MET A 152 -8.63 -12.08 -15.98
CA MET A 152 -9.97 -12.16 -15.38
C MET A 152 -10.44 -10.80 -14.87
N GLN A 153 -9.57 -10.06 -14.18
CA GLN A 153 -9.86 -8.72 -13.67
C GLN A 153 -10.25 -7.76 -14.81
N ARG A 154 -9.53 -7.77 -15.92
CA ARG A 154 -9.91 -6.97 -17.12
C ARG A 154 -11.29 -7.34 -17.62
N THR A 155 -11.59 -8.63 -17.73
CA THR A 155 -12.93 -9.10 -18.16
C THR A 155 -14.04 -8.59 -17.23
N VAL A 156 -13.82 -8.63 -15.91
CA VAL A 156 -14.78 -8.12 -14.91
C VAL A 156 -14.93 -6.60 -15.04
N LEU A 157 -13.84 -5.86 -15.19
CA LEU A 157 -13.87 -4.40 -15.36
C LEU A 157 -14.59 -3.98 -16.66
N ASP A 158 -14.27 -4.63 -17.78
CA ASP A 158 -14.84 -4.35 -19.09
C ASP A 158 -16.35 -4.65 -19.14
N SER A 159 -16.81 -5.63 -18.35
CA SER A 159 -18.24 -5.95 -18.25
C SER A 159 -19.08 -4.81 -17.66
N LYS A 160 -18.47 -3.89 -16.90
CA LYS A 160 -19.14 -2.82 -16.13
C LYS A 160 -20.28 -3.30 -15.20
N ALA A 161 -20.36 -4.60 -14.94
CA ALA A 161 -21.40 -5.22 -14.14
C ALA A 161 -21.16 -5.08 -12.63
N MET A 162 -19.93 -4.74 -12.24
CA MET A 162 -19.53 -4.49 -10.87
C MET A 162 -18.89 -3.10 -10.74
N ARG A 163 -18.97 -2.52 -9.55
CA ARG A 163 -18.33 -1.25 -9.19
C ARG A 163 -17.54 -1.44 -7.89
N ASP A 164 -16.49 -0.65 -7.74
CA ASP A 164 -15.80 -0.52 -6.47
C ASP A 164 -16.77 -0.04 -5.38
N SER A 165 -16.49 -0.44 -4.14
CA SER A 165 -17.24 0.01 -2.97
C SER A 165 -16.32 0.76 -2.02
N GLN A 166 -16.89 1.39 -0.99
CA GLN A 166 -16.13 2.09 0.05
C GLN A 166 -15.07 1.21 0.75
N HIS A 167 -15.27 -0.11 0.77
CA HIS A 167 -14.40 -1.04 1.52
C HIS A 167 -13.66 -2.04 0.63
N ARG A 168 -13.86 -2.00 -0.70
CA ARG A 168 -13.27 -3.00 -1.60
C ARG A 168 -13.14 -2.50 -3.02
N THR A 169 -12.05 -2.86 -3.68
CA THR A 169 -11.96 -2.77 -5.13
C THR A 169 -12.52 -4.04 -5.79
N ILE A 170 -12.82 -3.98 -7.09
CA ILE A 170 -13.15 -5.15 -7.90
C ILE A 170 -12.01 -6.18 -7.86
N SER A 171 -10.76 -5.71 -7.86
CA SER A 171 -9.55 -6.53 -7.72
C SER A 171 -9.59 -7.35 -6.44
N ASP A 172 -9.90 -6.71 -5.31
CA ASP A 172 -9.99 -7.37 -4.01
C ASP A 172 -11.09 -8.41 -3.97
N ALA A 173 -12.26 -8.08 -4.52
CA ALA A 173 -13.37 -9.01 -4.59
C ALA A 173 -13.02 -10.26 -5.40
N LEU A 174 -12.31 -10.10 -6.53
CA LEU A 174 -11.86 -11.21 -7.36
C LEU A 174 -10.84 -12.11 -6.64
N ILE A 175 -9.81 -11.51 -6.01
CA ILE A 175 -8.82 -12.29 -5.25
C ILE A 175 -9.50 -12.99 -4.07
N MET A 176 -10.35 -12.28 -3.34
CA MET A 176 -11.08 -12.81 -2.20
C MET A 176 -11.95 -14.01 -2.58
N PHE A 177 -12.63 -13.94 -3.73
CA PHE A 177 -13.38 -15.06 -4.28
C PHE A 177 -12.48 -16.29 -4.49
N TRP A 178 -11.32 -16.12 -5.16
CA TRP A 178 -10.40 -17.24 -5.40
C TRP A 178 -9.75 -17.79 -4.13
N VAL A 179 -9.34 -16.91 -3.20
CA VAL A 179 -8.82 -17.32 -1.89
C VAL A 179 -9.87 -18.10 -1.11
N LYS A 180 -11.12 -17.63 -1.09
CA LYS A 180 -12.23 -18.31 -0.42
C LYS A 180 -12.48 -19.70 -1.01
N LEU A 181 -12.43 -19.84 -2.34
CA LEU A 181 -12.56 -21.12 -3.03
C LEU A 181 -11.39 -22.06 -2.73
N LYS A 182 -10.16 -21.54 -2.75
CA LYS A 182 -8.94 -22.34 -2.59
C LYS A 182 -8.72 -22.82 -1.16
N THR A 183 -8.98 -21.96 -0.18
CA THR A 183 -8.68 -22.22 1.25
C THR A 183 -9.86 -22.82 2.00
N ASN A 184 -11.08 -22.71 1.46
CA ASN A 184 -12.32 -23.12 2.12
C ASN A 184 -12.54 -22.50 3.52
N LEU A 185 -11.94 -21.34 3.81
CA LEU A 185 -12.11 -20.64 5.09
C LEU A 185 -13.56 -20.19 5.30
N ALA A 186 -13.98 -20.02 6.56
CA ALA A 186 -15.28 -19.41 6.85
C ALA A 186 -15.34 -17.96 6.32
N TYR A 187 -16.53 -17.47 5.96
CA TYR A 187 -16.67 -16.10 5.43
C TYR A 187 -16.15 -15.03 6.40
N GLY A 188 -16.39 -15.18 7.70
CA GLY A 188 -15.85 -14.26 8.71
C GLY A 188 -14.31 -14.27 8.78
N GLN A 189 -13.68 -15.45 8.66
CA GLN A 189 -12.22 -15.57 8.62
C GLN A 189 -11.65 -14.96 7.35
N THR A 190 -12.29 -15.20 6.21
CA THR A 190 -11.92 -14.60 4.92
C THR A 190 -11.99 -13.07 5.01
N GLY A 191 -13.07 -12.50 5.55
CA GLY A 191 -13.16 -11.04 5.70
C GLY A 191 -12.10 -10.48 6.65
N THR A 192 -11.62 -11.27 7.60
CA THR A 192 -10.53 -10.86 8.50
C THR A 192 -9.21 -10.78 7.74
N LEU A 193 -8.92 -11.77 6.88
CA LEU A 193 -7.74 -11.77 6.00
C LEU A 193 -7.72 -10.56 5.06
N PHE A 194 -8.89 -10.13 4.60
CA PHE A 194 -9.07 -8.97 3.72
C PHE A 194 -9.34 -7.65 4.49
N ASN A 195 -9.07 -7.61 5.80
CA ASN A 195 -9.17 -6.42 6.65
C ASN A 195 -10.55 -5.72 6.62
N TYR A 196 -11.64 -6.47 6.54
CA TYR A 196 -12.99 -5.93 6.69
C TYR A 196 -13.26 -5.55 8.16
N ASP A 197 -13.16 -4.25 8.42
CA ASP A 197 -13.43 -3.60 9.70
C ASP A 197 -14.94 -3.46 9.96
N LEU A 198 -15.60 -4.61 10.08
CA LEU A 198 -17.04 -4.78 10.31
C LEU A 198 -17.27 -5.74 11.48
N SER A 199 -18.51 -5.75 12.01
CA SER A 199 -18.96 -6.77 12.97
C SER A 199 -18.78 -8.19 12.39
N ALA A 200 -18.65 -9.21 13.24
CA ALA A 200 -18.41 -10.58 12.75
C ALA A 200 -19.51 -11.08 11.78
N GLU A 201 -20.77 -10.71 12.06
CA GLU A 201 -21.93 -11.06 11.24
C GLU A 201 -21.92 -10.30 9.90
N ASP A 202 -21.75 -8.98 9.94
CA ASP A 202 -21.70 -8.14 8.74
C ASP A 202 -20.51 -8.47 7.85
N ARG A 203 -19.36 -8.82 8.45
CA ARG A 203 -18.16 -9.25 7.74
C ARG A 203 -18.44 -10.50 6.91
N GLY A 204 -19.04 -11.53 7.53
CA GLY A 204 -19.38 -12.77 6.83
C GLY A 204 -20.35 -12.53 5.67
N LYS A 205 -21.42 -11.77 5.93
CA LYS A 205 -22.41 -11.39 4.93
C LYS A 205 -21.78 -10.65 3.75
N ARG A 206 -20.91 -9.68 4.03
CA ARG A 206 -20.26 -8.86 3.00
C ARG A 206 -19.33 -9.65 2.10
N VAL A 207 -18.61 -10.63 2.66
CA VAL A 207 -17.76 -11.53 1.86
C VAL A 207 -18.62 -12.42 0.97
N ALA A 208 -19.72 -12.98 1.49
CA ALA A 208 -20.65 -13.79 0.70
C ALA A 208 -21.23 -12.99 -0.48
N GLU A 209 -21.77 -11.80 -0.23
CA GLU A 209 -22.27 -10.90 -1.29
C GLU A 209 -21.21 -10.58 -2.35
N SER A 210 -19.95 -10.44 -1.94
CA SER A 210 -18.85 -10.17 -2.86
C SER A 210 -18.52 -11.38 -3.73
N CYS A 211 -18.52 -12.57 -3.13
CA CYS A 211 -18.27 -13.82 -3.84
C CYS A 211 -19.39 -14.12 -4.84
N ASP A 212 -20.64 -13.93 -4.45
CA ASP A 212 -21.80 -14.13 -5.32
C ASP A 212 -21.76 -13.17 -6.51
N ALA A 213 -21.47 -11.89 -6.27
CA ALA A 213 -21.35 -10.90 -7.34
C ALA A 213 -20.23 -11.26 -8.34
N ILE A 214 -19.05 -11.67 -7.86
CA ILE A 214 -17.96 -12.10 -8.74
C ILE A 214 -18.34 -13.37 -9.51
N MET A 215 -18.95 -14.35 -8.84
CA MET A 215 -19.40 -15.58 -9.46
C MET A 215 -20.39 -15.32 -10.60
N ASP A 216 -21.37 -14.44 -10.40
CA ASP A 216 -22.35 -14.06 -11.41
C ASP A 216 -21.71 -13.37 -12.61
N VAL A 217 -20.78 -12.44 -12.36
CA VAL A 217 -20.06 -11.74 -13.44
C VAL A 217 -19.19 -12.72 -14.22
N LEU A 218 -18.44 -13.60 -13.54
CA LEU A 218 -17.62 -14.60 -14.22
C LEU A 218 -18.49 -15.57 -15.04
N ARG A 219 -19.60 -16.05 -14.49
CA ARG A 219 -20.53 -16.93 -15.22
C ARG A 219 -21.11 -16.28 -16.47
N LYS A 220 -21.40 -14.98 -16.41
CA LYS A 220 -22.05 -14.26 -17.51
C LYS A 220 -21.07 -13.75 -18.57
N TYR A 221 -19.87 -13.34 -18.19
CA TYR A 221 -18.94 -12.62 -19.08
C TYR A 221 -17.60 -13.32 -19.28
N PHE A 222 -17.16 -14.16 -18.35
CA PHE A 222 -15.90 -14.88 -18.48
C PHE A 222 -16.11 -16.29 -19.04
N VAL A 223 -16.98 -17.09 -18.42
CA VAL A 223 -17.22 -18.49 -18.82
C VAL A 223 -17.63 -18.63 -20.30
N PRO A 224 -18.53 -17.82 -20.87
CA PRO A 224 -18.91 -17.98 -22.28
C PRO A 224 -17.76 -17.70 -23.26
N ASN A 225 -16.82 -16.84 -22.87
CA ASN A 225 -15.70 -16.41 -23.71
C ASN A 225 -14.48 -17.31 -23.59
N TYR A 226 -14.35 -18.05 -22.49
CA TYR A 226 -13.14 -18.84 -22.18
C TYR A 226 -13.41 -20.32 -21.84
N LEU A 227 -14.66 -20.71 -21.61
CA LEU A 227 -15.10 -22.04 -21.12
C LEU A 227 -16.46 -22.49 -21.73
N GLY A 228 -16.76 -22.12 -22.99
CA GLY A 228 -17.91 -22.64 -23.77
C GLY A 228 -17.43 -23.45 -24.98
N PHE A 229 -18.22 -24.30 -25.65
CA PHE A 229 -17.75 -25.31 -26.66
C PHE A 229 -16.61 -24.88 -27.61
N SER A 230 -16.51 -23.61 -27.97
CA SER A 230 -15.39 -22.98 -28.69
C SER A 230 -14.01 -23.02 -27.99
N HIS A 231 -13.92 -23.34 -26.70
CA HIS A 231 -12.67 -23.50 -25.93
C HIS A 231 -12.05 -24.90 -26.04
N LEU A 232 -12.82 -25.88 -26.52
CA LEU A 232 -12.30 -27.20 -26.81
C LEU A 232 -11.73 -27.16 -28.23
N THR A 233 -10.44 -27.47 -28.37
CA THR A 233 -9.94 -27.85 -29.70
C THR A 233 -10.69 -29.08 -30.18
N GLU A 234 -10.82 -29.25 -31.50
CA GLU A 234 -11.47 -30.42 -32.10
C GLU A 234 -10.99 -31.74 -31.46
N ARG A 235 -9.68 -31.88 -31.23
CA ARG A 235 -9.07 -33.03 -30.55
C ARG A 235 -9.52 -33.20 -29.09
N GLN A 236 -9.72 -32.12 -28.34
CA GLN A 236 -10.19 -32.17 -26.95
C GLN A 236 -11.70 -32.46 -26.88
N ALA A 237 -12.48 -32.01 -27.87
CA ALA A 237 -13.88 -32.38 -28.01
C ALA A 237 -14.04 -33.88 -28.32
N PHE A 238 -13.20 -34.43 -29.22
CA PHE A 238 -13.15 -35.87 -29.51
C PHE A 238 -12.81 -36.73 -28.28
N ALA A 239 -11.97 -36.22 -27.38
CA ALA A 239 -11.56 -36.92 -26.16
C ALA A 239 -12.62 -36.92 -25.05
N HIS A 240 -13.69 -36.13 -25.16
CA HIS A 240 -14.74 -36.01 -24.14
C HIS A 240 -15.73 -37.20 -24.13
N ASP A 241 -15.47 -38.23 -24.95
CA ASP A 241 -16.10 -39.57 -24.99
C ASP A 241 -17.59 -39.63 -24.61
N THR A 242 -18.41 -38.80 -25.27
CA THR A 242 -19.85 -39.04 -25.31
C THR A 242 -20.19 -39.58 -26.69
N THR A 243 -20.97 -40.66 -26.74
CA THR A 243 -21.43 -41.30 -27.98
C THR A 243 -22.05 -40.30 -28.98
N TYR A 244 -22.60 -39.19 -28.48
CA TYR A 244 -23.20 -38.12 -29.26
C TYR A 244 -22.19 -37.20 -29.97
N SER A 245 -20.98 -37.03 -29.43
CA SER A 245 -19.94 -36.19 -30.06
C SER A 245 -19.41 -36.77 -31.37
N LYS A 246 -19.37 -38.11 -31.49
CA LYS A 246 -18.98 -38.80 -32.73
C LYS A 246 -20.05 -38.69 -33.81
N ILE A 247 -21.32 -38.85 -33.43
CA ILE A 247 -22.47 -38.80 -34.35
C ILE A 247 -22.69 -37.39 -34.93
N PHE A 248 -22.48 -36.33 -34.13
CA PHE A 248 -22.74 -34.96 -34.58
C PHE A 248 -21.78 -34.48 -35.68
N LEU A 249 -20.54 -34.96 -35.70
CA LEU A 249 -19.49 -34.50 -36.63
C LEU A 249 -19.29 -35.44 -37.84
N GLU A 250 -19.81 -36.67 -37.81
CA GLU A 250 -19.86 -37.57 -38.98
C GLU A 250 -21.05 -37.27 -39.92
N MET A 251 -21.88 -36.28 -39.57
CA MET A 251 -23.04 -35.85 -40.36
C MET A 251 -22.81 -34.58 -41.20
N GLU A 252 -21.59 -34.02 -41.21
CA GLU A 252 -21.13 -33.04 -42.22
C GLU A 252 -20.36 -33.74 -43.34
#